data_AF-A0A4R8PPQ7-F1
#
_entry.id   AF-A0A4R8PPQ7-F1
#
_cell.length_a   1.000
_cell.length_b   1.000
_cell.length_c   1.000
_cell.angle_alpha   90.00
_cell.angle_beta   90.00
_cell.angle_gamma   90.00
#
_symmetry.space_group_name_H-M   'P 1'
#
loop_
_entity.id
_entity.type
_entity.pdbx_description
1 polymer ?
#
loop_
_entity_poly.entity_id
_entity_poly.type
_entity_poly.pdbx_seq_one_letter_code
_entity_poly.pdbx_strand_id
1 'polypeptide(L)'
;MAPTTTATPSDFPRLRVSVHLEWTVPDLPSDPTDRPVEVHYPHFSTSEVHSSLVDCVAFYGDYILSRACHDDVIVLWKIEGFSSRDPPPPQSMAPTTINPGNLTRSAFNSAITAECPAPYTRLVEFQTPGCGPQFFMRFKLHFIPEQHPMLAFCNANGKIFFWDFEQITDFHDYVKAVRRKTVNATDAKPYWLSAIVHRSHGSNKAEPTVRERKAAGKSHPTDLEQVPDFANSYNKETLQTWDSKYTVSNPQMPLKAHKVENSGASNFVGRQVAWSPEGEWCVVVGSSNFALVLQRWASIREA
;
A
#
# COMPACT_ATOMS: atom_id res chain seq x y z
N MET A 1 -34.48 33.40 -35.95
CA MET A 1 -33.06 32.96 -35.97
C MET A 1 -32.56 32.98 -34.54
N ALA A 2 -32.53 31.82 -33.88
CA ALA A 2 -31.90 31.65 -32.57
C ALA A 2 -30.49 31.07 -32.80
N PRO A 3 -29.46 31.51 -32.07
CA PRO A 3 -28.12 31.00 -32.27
C PRO A 3 -28.03 29.57 -31.75
N THR A 4 -27.52 28.67 -32.60
CA THR A 4 -27.22 27.28 -32.24
C THR A 4 -25.85 27.29 -31.57
N THR A 5 -25.82 27.22 -30.24
CA THR A 5 -24.57 27.09 -29.49
C THR A 5 -24.08 25.64 -29.59
N THR A 6 -23.07 25.39 -30.41
CA THR A 6 -22.35 24.12 -30.46
C THR A 6 -21.49 23.98 -29.21
N ALA A 7 -21.86 23.05 -28.32
CA ALA A 7 -21.05 22.69 -27.16
C ALA A 7 -19.73 22.05 -27.61
N THR A 8 -18.60 22.52 -27.08
CA THR A 8 -17.27 21.94 -27.28
C THR A 8 -17.08 20.72 -26.36
N PRO A 9 -16.17 19.77 -26.68
CA PRO A 9 -15.95 18.54 -25.91
C PRO A 9 -15.40 18.74 -24.47
N SER A 10 -15.25 19.99 -24.03
CA SER A 10 -14.72 20.40 -22.72
C SER A 10 -15.76 20.41 -21.60
N ASP A 11 -17.06 20.32 -21.91
CA ASP A 11 -18.14 20.59 -20.95
C ASP A 11 -18.73 19.33 -20.29
N PHE A 12 -18.09 18.17 -20.44
CA PHE A 12 -18.38 17.03 -19.59
C PHE A 12 -17.58 17.15 -18.30
N PRO A 13 -18.19 17.31 -17.11
CA PRO A 13 -17.49 17.00 -15.89
C PRO A 13 -17.08 15.54 -16.00
N ARG A 14 -15.77 15.29 -16.09
CA ARG A 14 -15.23 13.94 -15.92
C ARG A 14 -15.62 13.52 -14.52
N LEU A 15 -16.77 12.87 -14.39
CA LEU A 15 -17.17 12.08 -13.23
C LEU A 15 -16.14 10.94 -13.15
N ARG A 16 -14.98 11.26 -12.55
CA ARG A 16 -13.98 10.29 -12.13
C ARG A 16 -14.52 9.64 -10.86
N VAL A 17 -15.56 8.84 -11.01
CA VAL A 17 -16.10 8.07 -9.89
C VAL A 17 -15.27 6.81 -9.78
N SER A 18 -14.38 6.77 -8.80
CA SER A 18 -13.69 5.56 -8.38
C SER A 18 -14.56 4.89 -7.33
N VAL A 19 -14.97 3.63 -7.48
CA VAL A 19 -15.89 3.01 -6.50
C VAL A 19 -15.30 1.71 -6.00
N HIS A 20 -15.14 1.58 -4.68
CA HIS A 20 -14.96 0.28 -4.03
C HIS A 20 -16.32 -0.19 -3.58
N LEU A 21 -16.65 -1.44 -3.90
CA LEU A 21 -17.90 -2.08 -3.53
C LEU A 21 -17.59 -3.38 -2.82
N GLU A 22 -18.17 -3.56 -1.64
CA GLU A 22 -18.21 -4.84 -0.96
C GLU A 22 -19.63 -5.39 -0.99
N TRP A 23 -19.72 -6.65 -1.39
CA TRP A 23 -20.97 -7.36 -1.58
C TRP A 23 -20.96 -8.61 -0.73
N THR A 24 -22.07 -8.84 -0.02
CA THR A 24 -22.33 -10.16 0.54
C THR A 24 -22.94 -11.03 -0.55
N VAL A 25 -22.29 -12.14 -0.90
CA VAL A 25 -22.87 -13.15 -1.79
C VAL A 25 -23.83 -14.01 -0.95
N PRO A 26 -25.14 -14.06 -1.28
CA PRO A 26 -26.07 -14.91 -0.56
C PRO A 26 -25.78 -16.39 -0.82
N ASP A 27 -26.31 -17.26 0.03
CA ASP A 27 -26.28 -18.71 -0.22
C ASP A 27 -26.90 -19.01 -1.58
N LEU A 28 -26.11 -19.70 -2.42
CA LEU A 28 -26.54 -20.04 -3.76
C LEU A 28 -27.41 -21.30 -3.73
N PRO A 29 -28.49 -21.35 -4.51
CA PRO A 29 -29.32 -22.55 -4.62
C PRO A 29 -28.49 -23.72 -5.16
N SER A 30 -28.70 -24.90 -4.57
CA SER A 30 -28.07 -26.15 -5.03
C SER A 30 -28.75 -26.73 -6.27
N ASP A 31 -30.03 -26.41 -6.46
CA ASP A 31 -30.81 -26.85 -7.60
C ASP A 31 -30.55 -25.94 -8.82
N PRO A 32 -30.69 -26.46 -10.06
CA PRO A 32 -30.55 -25.66 -11.26
C PRO A 32 -31.47 -24.43 -11.24
N THR A 33 -30.93 -23.27 -11.58
CA THR A 33 -31.71 -22.05 -11.74
C THR A 33 -31.65 -21.53 -13.18
N ASP A 34 -32.81 -21.09 -13.69
CA ASP A 34 -32.90 -20.45 -15.01
C ASP A 34 -32.41 -18.99 -15.01
N ARG A 35 -32.18 -18.42 -13.80
CA ARG A 35 -31.76 -17.04 -13.60
C ARG A 35 -30.69 -16.94 -12.50
N PRO A 36 -29.71 -16.04 -12.65
CA PRO A 36 -28.75 -15.75 -11.60
C PRO A 36 -29.43 -15.05 -10.42
N VAL A 37 -28.86 -15.18 -9.23
CA VAL A 37 -29.26 -14.38 -8.08
C VAL A 37 -28.82 -12.93 -8.32
N GLU A 38 -29.76 -12.00 -8.29
CA GLU A 38 -29.49 -10.58 -8.50
C GLU A 38 -29.26 -9.87 -7.16
N VAL A 39 -28.13 -9.18 -7.04
CA VAL A 39 -27.79 -8.34 -5.89
C VAL A 39 -27.70 -6.89 -6.36
N HIS A 40 -28.62 -6.05 -5.92
CA HIS A 40 -28.74 -4.68 -6.42
C HIS A 40 -27.88 -3.65 -5.67
N TYR A 41 -27.67 -3.87 -4.37
CA TYR A 41 -26.99 -2.90 -3.51
C TYR A 41 -25.80 -3.53 -2.77
N PRO A 42 -24.64 -2.86 -2.77
CA PRO A 42 -23.47 -3.28 -2.03
C PRO A 42 -23.66 -2.96 -0.53
N HIS A 43 -23.12 -3.80 0.35
CA HIS A 43 -23.12 -3.56 1.80
C HIS A 43 -22.16 -2.46 2.19
N PHE A 44 -21.08 -2.26 1.43
CA PHE A 44 -20.23 -1.08 1.57
C PHE A 44 -19.93 -0.49 0.21
N SER A 45 -19.94 0.83 0.12
CA SER A 45 -19.52 1.55 -1.07
C SER A 45 -18.83 2.85 -0.69
N THR A 46 -17.69 3.12 -1.31
CA THR A 46 -16.99 4.40 -1.17
C THR A 46 -16.32 4.83 -2.47
N SER A 47 -16.30 6.14 -2.73
CA SER A 47 -15.45 6.76 -3.73
C SER A 47 -14.39 7.71 -3.16
N GLU A 48 -14.14 7.62 -1.84
CA GLU A 48 -13.33 8.62 -1.11
C GLU A 48 -11.95 8.10 -0.70
N VAL A 49 -11.69 6.80 -0.85
CA VAL A 49 -10.36 6.22 -0.58
C VAL A 49 -9.34 6.68 -1.63
N HIS A 50 -9.74 6.89 -2.88
CA HIS A 50 -8.83 7.28 -3.95
C HIS A 50 -9.37 8.45 -4.74
N SER A 51 -8.48 9.31 -5.24
CA SER A 51 -8.84 10.49 -6.04
C SER A 51 -9.01 10.20 -7.54
N SER A 52 -8.74 8.95 -7.93
CA SER A 52 -8.55 8.52 -9.31
C SER A 52 -9.00 7.07 -9.50
N LEU A 53 -9.02 6.58 -10.75
CA LEU A 53 -9.52 5.26 -11.12
C LEU A 53 -8.74 4.13 -10.43
N VAL A 54 -9.46 3.31 -9.68
CA VAL A 54 -8.95 2.12 -9.00
C VAL A 54 -8.81 0.97 -9.99
N ASP A 55 -7.64 0.35 -10.04
CA ASP A 55 -7.30 -0.71 -10.99
C ASP A 55 -6.86 -2.02 -10.33
N CYS A 56 -6.71 -2.05 -9.00
CA CYS A 56 -6.43 -3.26 -8.25
C CYS A 56 -6.95 -3.12 -6.81
N VAL A 57 -7.66 -4.14 -6.33
CA VAL A 57 -8.16 -4.28 -4.96
C VAL A 57 -7.95 -5.73 -4.50
N ALA A 58 -7.64 -5.93 -3.22
CA ALA A 58 -7.56 -7.25 -2.61
C ALA A 58 -7.83 -7.17 -1.10
N PHE A 59 -8.38 -8.23 -0.52
CA PHE A 59 -8.41 -8.41 0.92
C PHE A 59 -7.03 -8.81 1.47
N TYR A 60 -6.77 -8.39 2.71
CA TYR A 60 -5.70 -8.85 3.58
C TYR A 60 -6.31 -9.14 4.96
N GLY A 61 -6.76 -10.37 5.17
CA GLY A 61 -7.71 -10.66 6.26
C GLY A 61 -8.96 -9.79 6.11
N ASP A 62 -9.32 -9.07 7.17
CA ASP A 62 -10.45 -8.11 7.17
C ASP A 62 -10.04 -6.69 6.67
N TYR A 63 -8.77 -6.48 6.34
CA TYR A 63 -8.29 -5.23 5.76
C TYR A 63 -8.36 -5.26 4.23
N ILE A 64 -8.25 -4.09 3.62
CA ILE A 64 -8.28 -3.90 2.18
C ILE A 64 -7.00 -3.23 1.72
N LEU A 65 -6.39 -3.81 0.68
CA LEU A 65 -5.37 -3.17 -0.13
C LEU A 65 -6.01 -2.69 -1.42
N SER A 66 -5.73 -1.45 -1.82
CA SER A 66 -6.18 -0.91 -3.11
C SER A 66 -5.18 0.08 -3.69
N ARG A 67 -5.20 0.23 -5.02
CA ARG A 67 -4.44 1.28 -5.71
C ARG A 67 -5.26 1.91 -6.81
N ALA A 68 -4.89 3.14 -7.14
CA ALA A 68 -5.47 3.89 -8.24
C ALA A 68 -4.39 4.50 -9.14
N CYS A 69 -4.79 4.80 -10.37
CA CYS A 69 -3.98 5.54 -11.33
C CYS A 69 -3.59 6.92 -10.78
N HIS A 70 -2.39 7.43 -11.10
CA HIS A 70 -1.85 8.73 -10.63
C HIS A 70 -1.54 8.87 -9.13
N ASP A 71 -1.98 7.94 -8.27
CA ASP A 71 -1.75 8.07 -6.83
C ASP A 71 -0.31 7.66 -6.42
N ASP A 72 0.39 6.88 -7.25
CA ASP A 72 1.75 6.36 -6.98
C ASP A 72 1.87 5.67 -5.60
N VAL A 73 0.77 5.15 -5.06
CA VAL A 73 0.71 4.39 -3.80
C VAL A 73 -0.23 3.19 -3.88
N ILE A 74 0.02 2.19 -3.04
CA ILE A 74 -0.96 1.17 -2.62
C ILE A 74 -1.40 1.54 -1.20
N VAL A 75 -2.70 1.54 -0.94
CA VAL A 75 -3.29 1.95 0.35
C VAL A 75 -3.78 0.70 1.08
N LEU A 76 -3.35 0.53 2.33
CA LEU A 76 -3.98 -0.36 3.30
C LEU A 76 -5.00 0.43 4.10
N TRP A 77 -6.23 -0.05 4.14
CA TRP A 77 -7.34 0.58 4.85
C TRP A 77 -8.30 -0.49 5.38
N LYS A 78 -9.24 -0.07 6.22
CA LYS A 78 -10.31 -0.94 6.73
C LYS A 78 -11.66 -0.28 6.60
N ILE A 79 -12.68 -1.12 6.52
CA ILE A 79 -14.08 -0.74 6.71
C ILE A 79 -14.37 -0.82 8.21
N GLU A 80 -14.92 0.24 8.76
CA GLU A 80 -15.18 0.31 10.19
C GLU A 80 -16.39 -0.55 10.55
N GLY A 81 -16.22 -1.41 11.55
CA GLY A 81 -17.27 -2.35 12.00
C GLY A 81 -17.43 -3.59 11.10
N PHE A 82 -16.59 -3.76 10.07
CA PHE A 82 -16.53 -5.00 9.31
C PHE A 82 -15.70 -6.04 10.05
N SER A 83 -16.23 -7.25 10.17
CA SER A 83 -15.43 -8.44 10.46
C SER A 83 -15.98 -9.66 9.74
N SER A 84 -15.10 -10.47 9.15
CA SER A 84 -15.47 -11.75 8.52
C SER A 84 -15.94 -12.81 9.51
N ARG A 85 -15.77 -12.56 10.83
CA ARG A 85 -16.27 -13.44 11.89
C ARG A 85 -17.74 -13.20 12.21
N ASP A 86 -18.26 -12.04 11.85
CA ASP A 86 -19.68 -11.72 12.04
C ASP A 86 -20.52 -12.42 10.99
N PRO A 87 -21.80 -12.74 11.29
CA PRO A 87 -22.69 -13.30 10.29
C PRO A 87 -22.83 -12.34 9.09
N PRO A 88 -22.80 -12.84 7.85
CA PRO A 88 -22.94 -11.99 6.68
C PRO A 88 -24.25 -11.20 6.71
N PRO A 89 -24.23 -9.88 6.47
CA PRO A 89 -25.44 -9.07 6.56
C PRO A 89 -26.46 -9.47 5.47
N PRO A 90 -27.75 -9.67 5.79
CA PRO A 90 -28.80 -9.81 4.78
C PRO A 90 -28.86 -8.64 3.79
N GLN A 91 -29.38 -8.91 2.60
CA GLN A 91 -29.53 -7.92 1.53
C GLN A 91 -30.41 -6.72 1.94
N SER A 92 -31.35 -6.91 2.86
CA SER A 92 -32.19 -5.83 3.38
C SER A 92 -31.42 -4.78 4.19
N MET A 93 -30.19 -5.07 4.63
CA MET A 93 -29.32 -4.10 5.32
C MET A 93 -28.43 -3.29 4.38
N ALA A 94 -28.37 -3.64 3.09
CA ALA A 94 -27.53 -2.91 2.14
C ALA A 94 -28.02 -1.45 1.99
N PRO A 95 -27.15 -0.44 2.13
CA PRO A 95 -27.54 0.96 2.01
C PRO A 95 -27.95 1.31 0.58
N THR A 96 -29.01 2.10 0.47
CA THR A 96 -29.52 2.60 -0.81
C THR A 96 -28.87 3.93 -1.20
N THR A 97 -29.07 4.36 -2.44
CA THR A 97 -28.54 5.61 -3.00
C THR A 97 -29.47 6.81 -2.82
N ILE A 98 -30.27 6.83 -1.75
CA ILE A 98 -31.30 7.87 -1.51
C ILE A 98 -30.68 9.27 -1.46
N ASN A 99 -29.47 9.40 -0.91
CA ASN A 99 -28.70 10.65 -0.94
C ASN A 99 -27.49 10.51 -1.87
N PRO A 100 -27.56 11.02 -3.12
CA PRO A 100 -26.46 10.94 -4.08
C PRO A 100 -25.20 11.71 -3.69
N GLY A 101 -25.30 12.65 -2.74
CA GLY A 101 -24.14 13.39 -2.23
C GLY A 101 -23.26 12.55 -1.29
N ASN A 102 -23.76 11.44 -0.77
CA ASN A 102 -23.01 10.56 0.11
C ASN A 102 -22.10 9.64 -0.72
N LEU A 103 -20.82 10.03 -0.78
CA LEU A 103 -19.79 9.29 -1.50
C LEU A 103 -19.38 7.99 -0.79
N THR A 104 -19.65 7.88 0.52
CA THR A 104 -19.48 6.65 1.31
C THR A 104 -20.79 6.23 1.97
N ARG A 105 -21.09 4.93 1.91
CA ARG A 105 -22.21 4.27 2.58
C ARG A 105 -21.79 2.89 3.07
N SER A 106 -22.27 2.50 4.25
CA SER A 106 -21.93 1.23 4.89
C SER A 106 -23.15 0.64 5.61
N ALA A 107 -23.34 -0.66 5.45
CA ALA A 107 -24.21 -1.50 6.29
C ALA A 107 -23.48 -1.97 7.55
N PHE A 108 -22.15 -1.91 7.55
CA PHE A 108 -21.31 -2.28 8.68
C PHE A 108 -21.39 -1.16 9.71
N ASN A 109 -21.92 -1.52 10.87
CA ASN A 109 -22.33 -0.59 11.90
C ASN A 109 -21.09 -0.16 12.69
N SER A 110 -20.65 1.08 12.49
CA SER A 110 -19.81 1.77 13.45
C SER A 110 -20.55 2.99 13.91
N ALA A 111 -20.79 3.11 15.21
CA ALA A 111 -21.20 4.38 15.78
C ALA A 111 -20.12 5.39 15.37
N ILE A 112 -20.47 6.31 14.46
CA ILE A 112 -19.56 7.37 14.05
C ILE A 112 -19.27 8.19 15.31
N THR A 113 -18.07 8.03 15.87
CA THR A 113 -17.62 8.80 17.04
C THR A 113 -16.71 9.93 16.60
N ALA A 114 -16.37 10.83 17.51
CA ALA A 114 -15.39 11.88 17.24
C ALA A 114 -14.01 11.28 16.85
N GLU A 115 -13.69 10.09 17.38
CA GLU A 115 -12.45 9.36 17.12
C GLU A 115 -12.47 8.60 15.77
N CYS A 116 -13.66 8.25 15.27
CA CYS A 116 -13.86 7.55 14.01
C CYS A 116 -14.97 8.22 13.18
N PRO A 117 -14.68 9.36 12.54
CA PRO A 117 -15.69 10.18 11.88
C PRO A 117 -16.20 9.59 10.55
N ALA A 118 -15.55 8.53 10.04
CA ALA A 118 -15.82 7.96 8.73
C ALA A 118 -16.12 6.46 8.82
N PRO A 119 -16.93 5.89 7.89
CA PRO A 119 -17.17 4.44 7.79
C PRO A 119 -15.95 3.60 7.35
N TYR A 120 -14.80 4.23 7.16
CA TYR A 120 -13.54 3.59 6.79
C TYR A 120 -12.35 4.39 7.36
N THR A 121 -11.21 3.73 7.51
CA THR A 121 -9.96 4.35 7.97
C THR A 121 -8.79 3.93 7.08
N ARG A 122 -8.04 4.92 6.55
CA ARG A 122 -6.73 4.68 5.92
C ARG A 122 -5.69 4.41 6.99
N LEU A 123 -4.92 3.35 6.83
CA LEU A 123 -3.97 2.88 7.85
C LEU A 123 -2.53 3.16 7.43
N VAL A 124 -2.14 2.66 6.25
CA VAL A 124 -0.76 2.73 5.74
C VAL A 124 -0.79 2.93 4.23
N GLU A 125 0.15 3.71 3.71
CA GLU A 125 0.39 3.85 2.27
C GLU A 125 1.76 3.25 1.92
N PHE A 126 1.85 2.56 0.79
CA PHE A 126 3.08 1.98 0.26
C PHE A 126 3.46 2.69 -1.03
N GLN A 127 4.65 3.29 -1.06
CA GLN A 127 5.08 4.13 -2.18
C GLN A 127 5.43 3.30 -3.42
N THR A 128 4.72 3.52 -4.53
CA THR A 128 4.97 2.92 -5.84
C THR A 128 5.31 3.98 -6.88
N PRO A 129 6.46 4.67 -6.76
CA PRO A 129 6.76 5.85 -7.55
C PRO A 129 6.94 5.50 -9.03
N GLY A 130 6.55 6.44 -9.91
CA GLY A 130 6.79 6.30 -11.35
C GLY A 130 5.81 5.35 -12.04
N CYS A 131 4.55 5.32 -11.60
CA CYS A 131 3.46 4.72 -12.38
C CYS A 131 2.89 5.73 -13.38
N GLY A 132 2.90 7.03 -13.05
CA GLY A 132 2.42 8.09 -13.94
C GLY A 132 0.94 7.89 -14.30
N PRO A 133 0.54 7.99 -15.59
CA PRO A 133 -0.84 7.75 -16.03
C PRO A 133 -1.19 6.28 -16.26
N GLN A 134 -0.26 5.35 -15.98
CA GLN A 134 -0.50 3.95 -16.25
C GLN A 134 -1.45 3.36 -15.20
N PHE A 135 -2.49 2.70 -15.71
CA PHE A 135 -3.44 1.90 -14.96
C PHE A 135 -3.41 0.45 -15.46
N PHE A 136 -4.21 -0.42 -14.83
CA PHE A 136 -4.19 -1.87 -15.04
C PHE A 136 -2.83 -2.46 -14.67
N MET A 137 -2.38 -2.12 -13.46
CA MET A 137 -1.15 -2.63 -12.86
C MET A 137 -1.51 -3.20 -11.50
N ARG A 138 -1.27 -4.49 -11.28
CA ARG A 138 -1.78 -5.20 -10.12
C ARG A 138 -0.65 -5.59 -9.17
N PHE A 139 -0.87 -5.35 -7.90
CA PHE A 139 -0.01 -5.87 -6.84
C PHE A 139 -0.45 -7.29 -6.46
N LYS A 140 0.41 -8.00 -5.73
CA LYS A 140 0.04 -9.27 -5.10
C LYS A 140 0.68 -9.37 -3.72
N LEU A 141 -0.15 -9.73 -2.75
CA LEU A 141 0.28 -10.10 -1.41
C LEU A 141 0.48 -11.62 -1.35
N HIS A 142 1.65 -12.04 -0.89
CA HIS A 142 1.88 -13.38 -0.36
C HIS A 142 1.42 -13.38 1.09
N PHE A 143 0.39 -14.15 1.42
CA PHE A 143 -0.18 -14.19 2.76
C PHE A 143 -0.64 -15.62 3.05
N ILE A 144 0.29 -16.40 3.61
CA ILE A 144 0.14 -17.82 3.95
C ILE A 144 0.55 -17.97 5.42
N PRO A 145 -0.12 -18.84 6.22
CA PRO A 145 0.24 -19.07 7.62
C PRO A 145 1.72 -19.41 7.81
N GLU A 146 2.27 -19.02 8.95
CA GLU A 146 3.68 -19.26 9.33
C GLU A 146 4.74 -18.64 8.39
N GLN A 147 4.32 -17.73 7.50
CA GLN A 147 5.22 -16.99 6.62
C GLN A 147 4.97 -15.49 6.74
N HIS A 148 6.03 -14.71 6.58
CA HIS A 148 5.93 -13.26 6.55
C HIS A 148 5.01 -12.80 5.41
N PRO A 149 4.00 -11.94 5.67
CA PRO A 149 3.20 -11.35 4.61
C PRO A 149 4.06 -10.43 3.74
N MET A 150 4.14 -10.72 2.44
CA MET A 150 4.99 -9.98 1.50
C MET A 150 4.19 -9.37 0.36
N LEU A 151 4.16 -8.04 0.31
CA LEU A 151 3.55 -7.29 -0.77
C LEU A 151 4.57 -7.08 -1.89
N ALA A 152 4.18 -7.40 -3.12
CA ALA A 152 4.98 -7.12 -4.31
C ALA A 152 4.18 -6.36 -5.37
N PHE A 153 4.88 -5.45 -6.06
CA PHE A 153 4.32 -4.64 -7.13
C PHE A 153 5.41 -4.22 -8.12
N CYS A 154 5.08 -4.12 -9.41
CA CYS A 154 6.01 -3.58 -10.41
C CYS A 154 5.43 -2.35 -11.10
N ASN A 155 6.18 -1.24 -11.11
CA ASN A 155 5.74 0.02 -11.69
C ASN A 155 5.87 0.07 -13.23
N ALA A 156 5.64 1.25 -13.79
CA ALA A 156 5.69 1.50 -15.24
C ALA A 156 7.11 1.68 -15.80
N ASN A 157 8.12 1.67 -14.92
CA ASN A 157 9.54 1.86 -15.25
C ASN A 157 10.36 0.60 -14.93
N GLY A 158 9.71 -0.55 -14.81
CA GLY A 158 10.35 -1.84 -14.59
C GLY A 158 11.04 -2.00 -13.24
N LYS A 159 10.64 -1.22 -12.22
CA LYS A 159 11.07 -1.42 -10.83
C LYS A 159 10.07 -2.31 -10.12
N ILE A 160 10.57 -3.32 -9.43
CA ILE A 160 9.78 -4.26 -8.63
C ILE A 160 10.03 -3.92 -7.16
N PHE A 161 8.98 -3.66 -6.43
CA PHE A 161 9.00 -3.22 -5.04
C PHE A 161 8.50 -4.34 -4.15
N PHE A 162 9.14 -4.52 -3.00
CA PHE A 162 8.76 -5.48 -1.98
C PHE A 162 8.65 -4.80 -0.61
N TRP A 163 7.61 -5.16 0.13
CA TRP A 163 7.42 -4.84 1.54
C TRP A 163 7.14 -6.12 2.31
N ASP A 164 7.83 -6.31 3.41
CA ASP A 164 7.65 -7.39 4.36
C ASP A 164 6.92 -6.82 5.59
N PHE A 165 5.67 -7.21 5.80
CA PHE A 165 4.86 -6.61 6.86
C PHE A 165 5.38 -6.97 8.25
N GLU A 166 6.06 -8.11 8.40
CA GLU A 166 6.67 -8.50 9.67
C GLU A 166 7.84 -7.58 10.04
N GLN A 167 8.61 -7.11 9.05
CA GLN A 167 9.67 -6.12 9.33
C GLN A 167 9.11 -4.79 9.84
N ILE A 168 7.88 -4.44 9.47
CA ILE A 168 7.21 -3.21 9.96
C ILE A 168 6.83 -3.38 11.44
N THR A 169 6.24 -4.52 11.80
CA THR A 169 5.84 -4.83 13.19
C THR A 169 7.07 -4.99 14.09
N ASP A 170 8.06 -5.78 13.66
CA ASP A 170 9.34 -5.97 14.36
C ASP A 170 10.05 -4.63 14.62
N PHE A 171 10.07 -3.74 13.63
CA PHE A 171 10.66 -2.41 13.78
C PHE A 171 9.95 -1.59 14.86
N HIS A 172 8.62 -1.60 14.84
CA HIS A 172 7.82 -0.87 15.80
C HIS A 172 8.06 -1.39 17.23
N ASP A 173 8.12 -2.70 17.41
CA ASP A 173 8.41 -3.32 18.71
C ASP A 173 9.82 -3.03 19.20
N TYR A 174 10.81 -3.04 18.30
CA TYR A 174 12.17 -2.60 18.60
C TYR A 174 12.21 -1.13 19.07
N VAL A 175 11.60 -0.20 18.32
CA VAL A 175 11.54 1.22 18.69
C VAL A 175 10.86 1.42 20.04
N LYS A 176 9.76 0.69 20.30
CA LYS A 176 9.03 0.73 21.57
C LYS A 176 9.87 0.18 22.73
N ALA A 177 10.62 -0.89 22.52
CA ALA A 177 11.52 -1.47 23.52
C ALA A 177 12.66 -0.50 23.89
N VAL A 178 13.26 0.16 22.89
CA VAL A 178 14.30 1.19 23.09
C VAL A 178 13.74 2.40 23.83
N ARG A 179 12.58 2.94 23.41
CA ARG A 179 11.93 4.08 24.08
C ARG A 179 11.60 3.80 25.55
N ARG A 180 11.26 2.55 25.88
CA ARG A 180 10.98 2.10 27.26
C ARG A 180 12.23 1.82 28.09
N LYS A 181 13.43 1.92 27.50
CA LYS A 181 14.72 1.56 28.11
C LYS A 181 14.71 0.14 28.69
N THR A 182 14.11 -0.79 27.94
CA THR A 182 14.10 -2.20 28.32
C THR A 182 15.54 -2.72 28.32
N VAL A 183 15.92 -3.55 29.31
CA VAL A 183 17.27 -4.12 29.40
C VAL A 183 17.63 -4.83 28.09
N ASN A 184 18.80 -4.54 27.53
CA ASN A 184 19.34 -5.08 26.27
C ASN A 184 18.53 -4.73 25.00
N ALA A 185 17.61 -3.75 25.04
CA ALA A 185 16.82 -3.37 23.85
C ALA A 185 17.69 -2.93 22.66
N THR A 186 18.80 -2.22 22.91
CA THR A 186 19.76 -1.81 21.87
C THR A 186 20.48 -2.99 21.24
N ASP A 187 20.73 -4.05 22.01
CA ASP A 187 21.39 -5.27 21.57
C ASP A 187 20.42 -6.22 20.83
N ALA A 188 19.13 -6.06 21.07
CA ALA A 188 18.04 -6.78 20.39
C ALA A 188 17.67 -6.17 19.01
N LYS A 189 18.58 -5.42 18.37
CA LYS A 189 18.35 -4.84 17.04
C LYS A 189 18.09 -5.96 16.02
N PRO A 190 17.01 -5.87 15.21
CA PRO A 190 16.77 -6.85 14.16
C PRO A 190 17.96 -6.99 13.19
N TYR A 191 18.27 -8.22 12.79
CA TYR A 191 19.44 -8.51 11.95
C TYR A 191 19.34 -7.89 10.55
N TRP A 192 18.12 -7.81 10.02
CA TRP A 192 17.82 -7.23 8.70
C TRP A 192 17.89 -5.68 8.70
N LEU A 193 17.84 -5.04 9.87
CA LEU A 193 17.86 -3.59 10.02
C LEU A 193 19.29 -3.04 9.91
N SER A 194 19.76 -2.84 8.69
CA SER A 194 21.13 -2.39 8.41
C SER A 194 21.29 -0.87 8.57
N ALA A 195 22.39 -0.44 9.19
CA ALA A 195 22.79 0.96 9.27
C ALA A 195 23.64 1.35 8.05
N ILE A 196 23.51 2.60 7.59
CA ILE A 196 24.32 3.12 6.50
C ILE A 196 25.71 3.45 7.05
N VAL A 197 26.72 2.72 6.60
CA VAL A 197 28.12 2.95 6.99
C VAL A 197 28.85 3.59 5.82
N HIS A 198 29.20 4.86 5.96
CA HIS A 198 30.11 5.52 5.04
C HIS A 198 31.53 5.01 5.30
N ARG A 199 32.04 4.12 4.44
CA ARG A 199 33.47 3.82 4.46
C ARG A 199 34.22 5.10 4.09
N SER A 200 35.13 5.52 4.97
CA SER A 200 36.08 6.58 4.65
C SER A 200 37.02 6.07 3.55
N HIS A 201 36.59 6.16 2.29
CA HIS A 201 37.54 6.29 1.21
C HIS A 201 37.96 7.75 1.22
N GLY A 202 39.28 7.97 1.31
CA GLY A 202 39.92 9.30 1.26
C GLY A 202 39.74 10.00 -0.08
N SER A 203 38.49 10.21 -0.48
CA SER A 203 38.07 11.03 -1.60
C SER A 203 37.54 12.33 -1.00
N ASN A 204 38.14 13.44 -1.40
CA ASN A 204 37.71 14.78 -1.06
C ASN A 204 36.21 14.91 -1.37
N LYS A 205 35.37 14.88 -0.32
CA LYS A 205 33.92 15.12 -0.48
C LYS A 205 33.77 16.51 -1.08
N ALA A 206 33.19 16.58 -2.28
CA ALA A 206 32.74 17.84 -2.85
C ALA A 206 31.79 18.50 -1.86
N GLU A 207 31.99 19.80 -1.59
CA GLU A 207 31.12 20.54 -0.69
C GLU A 207 29.67 20.44 -1.17
N PRO A 208 28.70 20.16 -0.27
CA PRO A 208 27.30 20.12 -0.65
C PRO A 208 26.89 21.47 -1.20
N THR A 209 26.18 21.44 -2.33
CA THR A 209 25.69 22.63 -3.02
C THR A 209 24.74 23.43 -2.15
N VAL A 210 24.58 24.73 -2.43
CA VAL A 210 23.64 25.61 -1.71
C VAL A 210 22.21 25.05 -1.72
N ARG A 211 21.83 24.30 -2.76
CA ARG A 211 20.53 23.65 -2.89
C ARG A 211 20.38 22.45 -1.96
N GLU A 212 21.43 21.64 -1.81
CA GLU A 212 21.44 20.50 -0.89
C GLU A 212 21.45 20.95 0.57
N ARG A 213 22.19 22.02 0.91
CA ARG A 213 22.16 22.63 2.24
C ARG A 213 20.77 23.18 2.59
N LYS A 214 20.10 23.84 1.63
CA LYS A 214 18.71 24.33 1.80
C LYS A 214 17.68 23.21 1.91
N ALA A 215 17.88 22.07 1.23
CA ALA A 215 16.99 20.91 1.32
C ALA A 215 17.15 20.19 2.68
N ALA A 216 18.39 20.03 3.17
CA ALA A 216 18.67 19.44 4.48
C ALA A 216 18.11 20.29 5.63
N GLY A 217 18.23 21.63 5.54
CA GLY A 217 17.75 22.57 6.56
C GLY A 217 16.23 22.75 6.64
N LYS A 218 15.46 22.19 5.71
CA LYS A 218 13.97 22.21 5.72
C LYS A 218 13.35 20.90 6.22
N SER A 219 14.15 19.87 6.47
CA SER A 219 13.63 18.60 6.98
C SER A 219 13.34 18.70 8.47
N HIS A 220 12.08 18.48 8.86
CA HIS A 220 11.75 18.29 10.27
C HIS A 220 12.47 17.03 10.79
N PRO A 221 12.97 17.05 12.04
CA PRO A 221 13.57 15.87 12.64
C PRO A 221 12.57 14.71 12.66
N THR A 222 12.99 13.53 12.21
CA THR A 222 12.16 12.32 12.25
C THR A 222 11.84 11.92 13.70
N ASP A 223 10.79 11.12 13.90
CA ASP A 223 10.40 10.60 15.22
C ASP A 223 11.54 9.79 15.89
N LEU A 224 12.43 9.22 15.08
CA LEU A 224 13.61 8.49 15.53
C LEU A 224 14.76 9.42 15.94
N GLU A 225 14.96 10.54 15.23
CA GLU A 225 15.96 11.57 15.59
C GLU A 225 15.68 12.20 16.97
N GLN A 226 14.44 12.16 17.42
CA GLN A 226 14.03 12.68 18.73
C GLN A 226 14.30 11.70 19.89
N VAL A 227 14.66 10.44 19.59
CA VAL A 227 14.99 9.44 20.60
C VAL A 227 16.51 9.47 20.85
N PRO A 228 17.00 9.86 22.05
CA PRO A 228 18.42 10.02 22.32
C PRO A 228 19.27 8.77 22.01
N ASP A 229 18.75 7.58 22.34
CA ASP A 229 19.47 6.32 22.11
C ASP A 229 19.72 6.06 20.61
N PHE A 230 18.76 6.44 19.75
CA PHE A 230 18.92 6.35 18.30
C PHE A 230 19.83 7.45 17.75
N ALA A 231 19.63 8.69 18.17
CA ALA A 231 20.43 9.84 17.72
C ALA A 231 21.92 9.70 18.08
N ASN A 232 22.23 9.08 19.21
CA ASN A 232 23.60 8.83 19.64
C ASN A 232 24.24 7.62 18.95
N SER A 233 23.44 6.63 18.55
CA SER A 233 23.95 5.36 18.00
C SER A 233 24.05 5.35 16.47
N TYR A 234 23.26 6.15 15.77
CA TYR A 234 23.15 6.10 14.31
C TYR A 234 23.20 7.49 13.67
N ASN A 235 23.74 7.53 12.44
CA ASN A 235 23.74 8.76 11.65
C ASN A 235 22.33 9.12 11.15
N LYS A 236 22.13 10.41 10.87
CA LYS A 236 20.85 10.96 10.42
C LYS A 236 20.29 10.26 9.16
N GLU A 237 21.14 9.91 8.21
CA GLU A 237 20.73 9.23 6.98
C GLU A 237 20.15 7.83 7.24
N THR A 238 20.73 7.10 8.20
CA THR A 238 20.23 5.80 8.66
C THR A 238 18.85 5.95 9.27
N LEU A 239 18.68 6.90 10.21
CA LEU A 239 17.41 7.13 10.87
C LEU A 239 16.32 7.55 9.88
N GLN A 240 16.63 8.46 8.96
CA GLN A 240 15.72 8.85 7.89
C GLN A 240 15.33 7.70 6.96
N THR A 241 16.27 6.80 6.67
CA THR A 241 16.00 5.62 5.84
C THR A 241 15.07 4.65 6.55
N TRP A 242 15.34 4.34 7.82
CA TRP A 242 14.50 3.47 8.63
C TRP A 242 13.10 4.06 8.80
N ASP A 243 13.02 5.33 9.15
CA ASP A 243 11.76 6.06 9.31
C ASP A 243 10.90 5.95 8.04
N SER A 244 11.50 6.23 6.88
CA SER A 244 10.79 6.18 5.61
C SER A 244 10.37 4.78 5.14
N LYS A 245 10.87 3.70 5.75
CA LYS A 245 10.56 2.31 5.36
C LYS A 245 9.65 1.59 6.35
N TYR A 246 9.67 1.98 7.62
CA TYR A 246 9.07 1.20 8.70
C TYR A 246 8.20 2.00 9.66
N THR A 247 8.28 3.35 9.69
CA THR A 247 7.44 4.16 10.59
C THR A 247 6.05 4.38 10.01
N VAL A 248 5.01 3.96 10.74
CA VAL A 248 3.59 4.08 10.35
C VAL A 248 2.79 5.07 11.20
N SER A 249 3.45 5.96 11.94
CA SER A 249 2.79 6.91 12.85
C SER A 249 1.92 7.95 12.12
N ASN A 250 2.23 8.26 10.87
CA ASN A 250 1.46 9.19 10.03
C ASN A 250 0.92 8.46 8.78
N PRO A 251 -0.40 8.23 8.66
CA PRO A 251 -1.01 7.60 7.49
C PRO A 251 -0.76 8.34 6.17
N GLN A 252 -0.42 9.63 6.20
CA GLN A 252 -0.14 10.46 5.03
C GLN A 252 1.31 10.37 4.53
N MET A 253 2.17 9.59 5.21
CA MET A 253 3.57 9.40 4.82
C MET A 253 3.76 7.98 4.27
N PRO A 254 3.82 7.82 2.93
CA PRO A 254 3.93 6.49 2.33
C PRO A 254 5.27 5.82 2.65
N LEU A 255 5.23 4.53 2.98
CA LEU A 255 6.39 3.70 3.22
C LEU A 255 7.12 3.40 1.90
N LYS A 256 8.41 3.69 1.88
CA LYS A 256 9.31 3.20 0.83
C LYS A 256 9.43 1.69 0.91
N ALA A 257 9.60 1.08 -0.25
CA ALA A 257 9.86 -0.36 -0.35
C ALA A 257 11.10 -0.77 0.45
N HIS A 258 11.00 -1.92 1.10
CA HIS A 258 12.10 -2.51 1.85
C HIS A 258 13.20 -2.95 0.89
N LYS A 259 12.77 -3.51 -0.25
CA LYS A 259 13.63 -3.94 -1.34
C LYS A 259 13.07 -3.47 -2.68
N VAL A 260 13.97 -3.04 -3.57
CA VAL A 260 13.65 -2.69 -4.96
C VAL A 260 14.57 -3.48 -5.87
N GLU A 261 13.98 -4.20 -6.82
CA GLU A 261 14.68 -4.88 -7.91
C GLU A 261 14.38 -4.21 -9.25
N ASN A 262 15.29 -4.35 -10.20
CA ASN A 262 15.12 -3.81 -11.55
C ASN A 262 14.93 -4.95 -12.54
N SER A 263 13.92 -4.82 -13.39
CA SER A 263 13.65 -5.76 -14.48
C SER A 263 14.81 -5.90 -15.47
N GLY A 264 15.69 -4.88 -15.57
CA GLY A 264 16.77 -4.82 -16.56
C GLY A 264 16.28 -4.57 -17.99
N ALA A 265 14.97 -4.64 -18.23
CA ALA A 265 14.34 -4.36 -19.51
C ALA A 265 14.00 -2.86 -19.61
N SER A 266 14.39 -2.23 -20.72
CA SER A 266 13.99 -0.86 -20.99
C SER A 266 12.47 -0.79 -21.20
N ASN A 267 11.83 0.24 -20.62
CA ASN A 267 10.40 0.53 -20.77
C ASN A 267 9.45 -0.62 -20.36
N PHE A 268 9.84 -1.47 -19.40
CA PHE A 268 8.97 -2.52 -18.90
C PHE A 268 7.87 -1.96 -17.99
N VAL A 269 6.61 -2.27 -18.29
CA VAL A 269 5.45 -1.92 -17.47
C VAL A 269 4.90 -3.19 -16.82
N GLY A 270 5.00 -3.26 -15.48
CA GLY A 270 4.42 -4.36 -14.71
C GLY A 270 2.90 -4.39 -14.81
N ARG A 271 2.33 -5.59 -15.02
CA ARG A 271 0.88 -5.81 -15.13
C ARG A 271 0.32 -6.67 -14.03
N GLN A 272 1.03 -7.72 -13.65
CA GLN A 272 0.60 -8.64 -12.60
C GLN A 272 1.78 -9.24 -11.88
N VAL A 273 1.57 -9.55 -10.59
CA VAL A 273 2.50 -10.32 -9.77
C VAL A 273 1.81 -11.60 -9.31
N ALA A 274 2.56 -12.70 -9.20
CA ALA A 274 2.12 -13.95 -8.62
C ALA A 274 3.24 -14.53 -7.74
N TRP A 275 2.84 -15.21 -6.68
CA TRP A 275 3.75 -15.94 -5.80
C TRP A 275 3.51 -17.44 -5.96
N SER A 276 4.56 -18.25 -5.83
CA SER A 276 4.39 -19.69 -5.59
C SER A 276 3.72 -19.95 -4.23
N PRO A 277 3.13 -21.14 -4.00
CA PRO A 277 2.49 -21.46 -2.73
C PRO A 277 3.39 -21.26 -1.50
N GLU A 278 4.65 -21.65 -1.59
CA GLU A 278 5.61 -21.49 -0.48
C GLU A 278 6.35 -20.13 -0.53
N GLY A 279 6.02 -19.27 -1.48
CA GLY A 279 6.58 -17.92 -1.62
C GLY A 279 8.06 -17.87 -2.01
N GLU A 280 8.69 -18.99 -2.32
CA GLU A 280 10.08 -19.07 -2.77
C GLU A 280 10.30 -18.49 -4.19
N TRP A 281 9.22 -18.40 -4.98
CA TRP A 281 9.20 -17.76 -6.29
C TRP A 281 8.20 -16.59 -6.34
N CYS A 282 8.63 -15.50 -6.98
CA CYS A 282 7.78 -14.38 -7.35
C CYS A 282 7.90 -14.16 -8.85
N VAL A 283 6.76 -14.18 -9.56
CA VAL A 283 6.70 -13.96 -11.00
C VAL A 283 6.02 -12.61 -11.27
N VAL A 284 6.70 -11.76 -12.02
CA VAL A 284 6.16 -10.48 -12.50
C VAL A 284 6.02 -10.55 -14.02
N VAL A 285 4.83 -10.30 -14.53
CA VAL A 285 4.55 -10.24 -15.98
C VAL A 285 4.13 -8.85 -16.39
N GLY A 286 4.44 -8.48 -17.64
CA GLY A 286 4.16 -7.12 -18.10
C GLY A 286 4.20 -6.94 -19.62
N SER A 287 4.51 -5.72 -20.03
CA SER A 287 4.60 -5.33 -21.45
C SER A 287 5.56 -6.23 -22.23
N SER A 288 5.37 -6.27 -23.57
CA SER A 288 6.24 -6.99 -24.50
C SER A 288 6.35 -8.49 -24.23
N ASN A 289 5.30 -9.10 -23.64
CA ASN A 289 5.25 -10.51 -23.26
C ASN A 289 6.43 -10.95 -22.38
N PHE A 290 6.94 -10.03 -21.56
CA PHE A 290 8.08 -10.30 -20.69
C PHE A 290 7.61 -10.86 -19.34
N ALA A 291 8.30 -11.89 -18.87
CA ALA A 291 8.12 -12.48 -17.55
C ALA A 291 9.45 -12.45 -16.79
N LEU A 292 9.42 -11.94 -15.57
CA LEU A 292 10.54 -11.90 -14.63
C LEU A 292 10.26 -12.91 -13.53
N VAL A 293 11.17 -13.85 -13.34
CA VAL A 293 11.07 -14.89 -12.31
C VAL A 293 12.13 -14.60 -11.26
N LEU A 294 11.69 -14.19 -10.08
CA LEU A 294 12.54 -13.90 -8.93
C LEU A 294 12.47 -15.07 -7.95
N GLN A 295 13.60 -15.37 -7.32
CA GLN A 295 13.72 -16.46 -6.35
C GLN A 295 14.25 -15.94 -5.01
N ARG A 296 13.78 -16.52 -3.91
CA ARG A 296 14.43 -16.47 -2.59
C ARG A 296 14.67 -17.88 -2.06
N TRP A 297 15.54 -17.99 -1.06
CA TRP A 297 15.92 -19.27 -0.43
C TRP A 297 16.51 -20.30 -1.39
N ALA A 298 17.13 -19.84 -2.48
CA ALA A 298 17.84 -20.72 -3.38
C ALA A 298 18.95 -21.46 -2.61
N SER A 299 18.97 -22.79 -2.70
CA SER A 299 20.11 -23.58 -2.22
C SER A 299 21.33 -23.14 -3.01
N ILE A 300 22.35 -22.60 -2.33
CA ILE A 300 23.64 -22.33 -2.95
C ILE A 300 24.16 -23.68 -3.43
N ARG A 301 24.14 -23.91 -4.75
CA ARG A 301 24.92 -24.99 -5.33
C ARG A 301 26.34 -24.45 -5.43
N GLU A 302 27.25 -24.99 -4.63
CA GLU A 302 28.68 -24.82 -4.85
C GLU A 302 28.97 -25.26 -6.29
N ALA A 303 29.49 -24.33 -7.10
CA ALA A 303 29.93 -24.57 -8.46
C ALA A 303 31.40 -24.99 -8.47
#